data_AF-A0A5E6X266-F1
#
_entry.id   AF-A0A5E6X266-F1
#
_cell.length_a   1.000
_cell.length_b   1.000
_cell.length_c   1.000
_cell.angle_alpha   90.00
_cell.angle_beta   90.00
_cell.angle_gamma   90.00
#
_symmetry.space_group_name_H-M   'P 1'
#
loop_
_entity.id
_entity.type
_entity.pdbx_description
1 polymer ?
#
loop_
_entity_poly.entity_id
_entity_poly.type
_entity_poly.pdbx_seq_one_letter_code
_entity_poly.pdbx_strand_id
1 'polypeptide(L)'
;MSANRSGHLSADVITTDGSMQFRVTDGLGFYQRSETHCIEAVNGQGTAFYLYLPKAIQSGSFNLGLTEGSPMVIHATGHSEAELYPGTLELTVGGDAQFAGQFSGVDANGLQVRNGSFRLENEAGA
;
A
#
# COMPACT_ATOMS: atom_id res chain seq x y z
N MET A 1 -13.32 -9.26 8.29
CA MET A 1 -12.25 -9.07 9.29
C MET A 1 -10.93 -9.23 8.55
N SER A 2 -9.97 -8.34 8.75
CA SER A 2 -8.61 -8.48 8.22
C SER A 2 -7.83 -9.49 9.07
N ALA A 3 -7.04 -10.35 8.42
CA ALA A 3 -6.08 -11.21 9.12
C ALA A 3 -4.74 -10.48 9.15
N ASN A 4 -4.11 -10.35 10.32
CA ASN A 4 -2.73 -9.86 10.38
C ASN A 4 -1.81 -10.94 9.80
N ARG A 5 -1.03 -10.58 8.77
CA ARG A 5 -0.15 -11.49 8.04
C ARG A 5 1.29 -10.99 8.08
N SER A 6 2.24 -11.92 8.05
CA SER A 6 3.64 -11.57 7.95
C SER A 6 3.90 -10.71 6.71
N GLY A 7 4.61 -9.62 6.91
CA GLY A 7 4.86 -8.62 5.88
C GLY A 7 5.34 -7.31 6.46
N HIS A 8 5.71 -6.39 5.58
CA HIS A 8 6.15 -5.06 5.95
C HIS A 8 5.75 -4.04 4.90
N LEU A 9 5.62 -2.79 5.34
CA LEU A 9 5.43 -1.65 4.46
C LEU A 9 6.24 -0.47 4.96
N SER A 10 6.81 0.28 4.03
CA SER A 10 7.47 1.54 4.33
C SER A 10 7.28 2.58 3.26
N ALA A 11 7.38 3.86 3.64
CA ALA A 11 7.37 4.97 2.70
C ALA A 11 7.98 6.21 3.37
N ASP A 12 8.46 7.16 2.57
CA ASP A 12 8.83 8.50 3.01
C ASP A 12 7.74 9.47 2.56
N VAL A 13 7.17 10.22 3.49
CA VAL A 13 6.14 11.24 3.25
C VAL A 13 6.77 12.62 3.40
N ILE A 14 6.85 13.38 2.31
CA ILE A 14 7.38 14.74 2.30
C ILE A 14 6.24 15.71 2.59
N THR A 15 6.37 16.42 3.71
CA THR A 15 5.45 17.46 4.16
C THR A 15 6.07 18.84 3.97
N THR A 16 5.29 19.89 4.25
CA THR A 16 5.81 21.27 4.26
C THR A 16 6.91 21.49 5.29
N ASP A 17 6.87 20.71 6.38
CA ASP A 17 7.70 20.93 7.57
C ASP A 17 8.90 19.96 7.63
N GLY A 18 9.00 19.03 6.68
CA GLY A 18 10.09 18.05 6.62
C GLY A 18 9.68 16.75 5.95
N SER A 19 10.33 15.65 6.33
CA SER A 19 9.99 14.30 5.85
C SER A 19 9.64 13.40 7.03
N MET A 20 8.54 12.67 6.92
CA MET A 20 8.14 11.62 7.86
C MET A 20 8.47 10.26 7.26
N GLN A 21 9.13 9.40 8.03
CA GLN A 21 9.33 8.00 7.65
C GLN A 21 8.21 7.13 8.21
N PHE A 22 7.45 6.50 7.32
CA PHE A 22 6.46 5.50 7.66
C PHE A 22 7.10 4.10 7.61
N ARG A 23 6.94 3.32 8.68
CA ARG A 23 7.44 1.94 8.78
C ARG A 23 6.45 1.07 9.55
N VAL A 24 6.10 -0.08 8.99
CA VAL A 24 5.34 -1.15 9.65
C VAL A 24 6.04 -2.48 9.38
N THR A 25 6.44 -3.17 10.45
CA THR A 25 7.22 -4.43 10.39
C THR A 25 6.59 -5.59 11.13
N ASP A 26 5.55 -5.35 11.93
CA ASP A 26 4.91 -6.35 12.80
C ASP A 26 3.78 -7.12 12.08
N GLY A 27 3.75 -7.03 10.75
CA GLY A 27 2.72 -7.60 9.88
C GLY A 27 1.82 -6.55 9.24
N LEU A 28 1.03 -7.03 8.28
CA LEU A 28 0.09 -6.25 7.49
C LEU A 28 -1.32 -6.86 7.63
N GLY A 29 -2.33 -6.00 7.75
CA GLY A 29 -3.71 -6.44 7.63
C GLY A 29 -3.99 -6.88 6.21
N PHE A 30 -4.56 -8.07 6.01
CA PHE A 30 -4.95 -8.57 4.70
C PHE A 30 -6.36 -9.12 4.69
N TYR A 31 -7.11 -8.78 3.65
CA TYR A 31 -8.41 -9.37 3.36
C TYR A 31 -8.75 -9.19 1.88
N GLN A 32 -9.83 -9.84 1.49
CA GLN A 32 -10.34 -9.79 0.13
C GLN A 32 -11.75 -9.20 0.13
N ARG A 33 -12.03 -8.36 -0.86
CA ARG A 33 -13.38 -7.96 -1.29
C ARG A 33 -13.73 -8.69 -2.58
N SER A 34 -14.90 -8.43 -3.15
CA SER A 34 -15.39 -9.12 -4.37
C SER A 34 -14.34 -9.14 -5.48
N GLU A 35 -13.73 -7.99 -5.80
CA GLU A 35 -12.80 -7.83 -6.93
C GLU A 35 -11.40 -7.35 -6.53
N THR A 36 -11.11 -7.24 -5.23
CA THR A 36 -9.89 -6.57 -4.74
C THR A 36 -9.22 -7.31 -3.58
N HIS A 37 -7.90 -7.34 -3.60
CA HIS A 37 -7.06 -7.62 -2.44
C HIS A 37 -6.78 -6.31 -1.71
N CYS A 38 -6.97 -6.32 -0.40
CA CYS A 38 -6.73 -5.15 0.46
C CYS A 38 -5.57 -5.46 1.40
N ILE A 39 -4.55 -4.60 1.40
CA ILE A 39 -3.40 -4.66 2.31
C ILE A 39 -3.41 -3.37 3.14
N GLU A 40 -3.36 -3.51 4.46
CA GLU A 40 -3.41 -2.39 5.41
C GLU A 40 -2.11 -2.35 6.22
N ALA A 41 -1.44 -1.21 6.22
CA ALA A 41 -0.31 -0.92 7.08
C ALA A 41 -0.68 0.26 7.99
N VAL A 42 -0.76 0.03 9.29
CA VAL A 42 -1.07 1.08 10.29
C VAL A 42 0.09 1.16 11.28
N ASN A 43 0.70 2.33 11.43
CA ASN A 43 1.91 2.49 12.26
C ASN A 43 1.63 2.77 13.75
N GLY A 44 0.36 2.78 14.17
CA GLY A 44 -0.05 3.11 15.54
C GLY A 44 0.12 4.59 15.93
N GLN A 45 0.61 5.43 15.03
CA GLN A 45 0.83 6.87 15.22
C GLN A 45 -0.21 7.72 14.47
N GLY A 46 -1.36 7.12 14.12
CA GLY A 46 -2.42 7.78 13.38
C GLY A 46 -2.11 7.99 11.89
N THR A 47 -1.15 7.26 11.33
CA THR A 47 -0.91 7.18 9.88
C THR A 47 -1.12 5.76 9.40
N ALA A 48 -1.65 5.62 8.19
CA ALA A 48 -1.78 4.33 7.53
C ALA A 48 -1.57 4.45 6.01
N PHE A 49 -1.21 3.31 5.41
CA PHE A 49 -1.26 3.10 3.97
C PHE A 49 -2.18 1.91 3.68
N TYR A 50 -3.08 2.09 2.72
CA TYR A 50 -3.96 1.04 2.23
C TYR A 50 -3.68 0.78 0.76
N LEU A 51 -3.38 -0.46 0.40
CA LEU A 51 -3.17 -0.87 -0.99
C LEU A 51 -4.35 -1.73 -1.43
N TYR A 52 -4.94 -1.33 -2.55
CA TYR A 52 -6.02 -2.05 -3.22
C TYR A 52 -5.51 -2.55 -4.55
N LEU A 53 -5.42 -3.87 -4.67
CA LEU A 53 -4.93 -4.56 -5.86
C LEU A 53 -6.09 -5.34 -6.49
N PRO A 54 -6.45 -5.11 -7.76
CA PRO A 54 -7.44 -5.94 -8.46
C PRO A 54 -7.09 -7.44 -8.37
N LYS A 55 -8.08 -8.32 -8.17
CA LYS A 55 -7.84 -9.77 -8.01
C LYS A 55 -7.11 -10.42 -9.19
N ALA A 56 -7.38 -9.93 -10.40
CA ALA A 56 -6.75 -10.44 -11.61
C ALA A 56 -5.41 -9.75 -11.92
N ILE A 57 -4.89 -8.88 -11.04
CA ILE A 57 -3.64 -8.17 -11.30
C ILE A 57 -2.48 -9.16 -11.41
N GLN A 58 -1.57 -8.87 -12.34
CA GLN A 58 -0.34 -9.63 -12.56
C GLN A 58 0.87 -8.76 -12.24
N SER A 59 2.05 -9.37 -12.21
CA SER A 59 3.30 -8.62 -12.08
C SER A 59 3.44 -7.59 -13.21
N GLY A 60 3.96 -6.41 -12.91
CA GLY A 60 4.13 -5.34 -13.89
C GLY A 60 4.25 -3.95 -13.27
N SER A 61 4.32 -2.95 -14.14
CA SER A 61 4.34 -1.53 -13.77
C SER A 61 3.00 -0.89 -14.12
N PHE A 62 2.42 -0.17 -13.17
CA PHE A 62 1.09 0.41 -13.26
C PHE A 62 1.12 1.88 -12.86
N ASN A 63 0.25 2.67 -13.49
CA ASN A 63 -0.15 3.95 -12.92
C ASN A 63 -1.21 3.68 -11.85
N LEU A 64 -1.11 4.38 -10.72
CA LEU A 64 -2.16 4.36 -9.71
C LEU A 64 -3.40 5.07 -10.27
N GLY A 65 -4.56 4.47 -10.05
CA GLY A 65 -5.83 4.99 -10.52
C GLY A 65 -6.79 5.31 -9.38
N LEU A 66 -7.84 6.05 -9.71
CA LEU A 66 -8.92 6.44 -8.79
C LEU A 66 -10.16 5.54 -8.94
N THR A 67 -10.02 4.37 -9.57
CA THR A 67 -11.13 3.46 -9.88
C THR A 67 -10.74 2.02 -9.53
N GLU A 68 -11.72 1.18 -9.23
CA GLU A 68 -11.51 -0.21 -8.78
C GLU A 68 -10.80 -1.11 -9.80
N GLY A 69 -10.76 -0.73 -11.08
CA GLY A 69 -10.06 -1.47 -12.14
C GLY A 69 -8.55 -1.24 -12.18
N SER A 70 -8.04 -0.28 -11.41
CA SER A 70 -6.60 0.04 -11.31
C SER A 70 -6.09 -0.24 -9.90
N PRO A 71 -4.79 -0.54 -9.73
CA PRO A 71 -4.21 -0.53 -8.40
C PRO A 71 -4.31 0.87 -7.80
N MET A 72 -4.61 0.94 -6.51
CA MET A 72 -4.78 2.18 -5.77
C MET A 72 -4.01 2.10 -4.45
N VAL A 73 -3.40 3.22 -4.07
CA VAL A 73 -2.79 3.40 -2.75
C VAL A 73 -3.46 4.59 -2.09
N ILE A 74 -3.94 4.40 -0.88
CA ILE A 74 -4.50 5.48 -0.04
C ILE A 74 -3.49 5.75 1.07
N HIS A 75 -3.14 7.03 1.22
CA HIS A 75 -2.45 7.56 2.39
C HIS A 75 -3.52 8.09 3.35
N ALA A 76 -3.53 7.57 4.57
CA ALA A 76 -4.43 8.02 5.61
C ALA A 76 -3.65 8.64 6.76
N THR A 77 -4.12 9.80 7.20
CA THR A 77 -3.71 10.47 8.43
C THR A 77 -4.92 10.55 9.35
N GLY A 78 -4.73 10.83 10.65
CA GLY A 78 -5.82 10.84 11.65
C GLY A 78 -7.03 11.73 11.32
N HIS A 79 -6.96 12.57 10.29
CA HIS A 79 -8.05 13.45 9.85
C HIS A 79 -8.40 13.35 8.36
N SER A 80 -7.68 12.56 7.56
CA SER A 80 -7.93 12.47 6.11
C SER A 80 -7.51 11.13 5.53
N GLU A 81 -8.24 10.67 4.52
CA GLU A 81 -7.81 9.63 3.61
C GLU A 81 -7.66 10.25 2.22
N ALA A 82 -6.58 9.93 1.53
CA ALA A 82 -6.26 10.51 0.24
C ALA A 82 -5.60 9.48 -0.68
N GLU A 83 -6.14 9.31 -1.88
CA GLU A 83 -5.54 8.50 -2.94
C GLU A 83 -4.22 9.13 -3.40
N LEU A 84 -3.23 8.29 -3.71
CA LEU A 84 -1.99 8.72 -4.35
C LEU A 84 -2.22 8.87 -5.85
N TYR A 85 -2.41 10.10 -6.31
CA TYR A 85 -2.60 10.43 -7.72
C TYR A 85 -2.06 11.83 -8.07
N PRO A 86 -1.21 11.96 -9.11
CA PRO A 86 -0.64 10.87 -9.92
C PRO A 86 0.34 10.01 -9.10
N GLY A 87 0.45 8.74 -9.45
CA GLY A 87 1.35 7.81 -8.79
C GLY A 87 1.63 6.55 -9.61
N THR A 88 2.61 5.78 -9.17
CA THR A 88 3.08 4.56 -9.83
C THR A 88 3.18 3.40 -8.84
N LEU A 89 3.04 2.18 -9.37
CA LEU A 89 3.25 0.92 -8.66
C LEU A 89 4.03 -0.04 -9.56
N GLU A 90 5.17 -0.52 -9.08
CA GLU A 90 5.83 -1.72 -9.59
C GLU A 90 5.44 -2.90 -8.69
N LEU A 91 4.92 -3.97 -9.29
CA LEU A 91 4.34 -5.09 -8.57
C LEU A 91 4.91 -6.43 -9.05
N THR A 92 5.20 -7.31 -8.11
CA THR A 92 5.43 -8.73 -8.29
C THR A 92 4.34 -9.51 -7.55
N VAL A 93 3.66 -10.41 -8.26
CA VAL A 93 2.62 -11.31 -7.73
C VAL A 93 3.16 -12.74 -7.69
N GLY A 94 3.16 -13.37 -6.51
CA GLY A 94 3.62 -14.73 -6.29
C GLY A 94 5.16 -14.90 -6.24
N GLY A 95 5.60 -16.16 -6.13
CA GLY A 95 7.00 -16.53 -5.91
C GLY A 95 7.34 -16.58 -4.42
N ASP A 96 8.39 -15.87 -4.01
CA ASP A 96 8.88 -15.86 -2.62
C ASP A 96 7.92 -15.16 -1.64
N ALA A 97 6.99 -14.35 -2.15
CA ALA A 97 5.94 -13.64 -1.41
C ALA A 97 4.63 -13.68 -2.20
N GLN A 98 3.50 -13.38 -1.55
CA GLN A 98 2.24 -13.29 -2.26
C GLN A 98 2.17 -12.00 -3.10
N PHE A 99 2.56 -10.88 -2.51
CA PHE A 99 2.69 -9.59 -3.19
C PHE A 99 3.94 -8.87 -2.71
N ALA A 100 4.69 -8.29 -3.62
CA ALA A 100 5.77 -7.37 -3.30
C ALA A 100 5.78 -6.23 -4.31
N GLY A 101 6.08 -5.02 -3.88
CA GLY A 101 6.09 -3.91 -4.81
C GLY A 101 6.68 -2.62 -4.27
N GLN A 102 6.87 -1.68 -5.17
CA GLN A 102 7.32 -0.32 -4.90
C GLN A 102 6.30 0.67 -5.43
N PHE A 103 6.04 1.74 -4.69
CA PHE A 103 5.08 2.77 -5.08
C PHE A 103 5.57 4.17 -4.75
N SER A 104 5.04 5.13 -5.49
CA SER A 104 5.25 6.56 -5.24
C SER A 104 4.07 7.36 -5.78
N GLY A 105 3.87 8.57 -5.28
CA GLY A 105 2.81 9.43 -5.78
C GLY A 105 2.63 10.68 -4.95
N VAL A 106 1.54 11.39 -5.22
CA VAL A 106 1.15 12.60 -4.48
C VAL A 106 -0.24 12.38 -3.93
N ASP A 107 -0.44 12.61 -2.64
CA ASP A 107 -1.77 12.54 -2.05
C ASP A 107 -2.61 13.79 -2.38
N ALA A 108 -3.92 13.75 -2.13
CA ALA A 108 -4.83 14.86 -2.39
C ALA A 108 -4.50 16.16 -1.63
N ASN A 109 -3.70 16.09 -0.56
CA ASN A 109 -3.22 17.25 0.19
C ASN A 109 -1.90 17.82 -0.38
N GLY A 110 -1.36 17.21 -1.44
CA GLY A 110 -0.09 17.61 -2.06
C GLY A 110 1.14 17.02 -1.39
N LEU A 111 0.98 16.08 -0.45
CA LEU A 111 2.11 15.41 0.21
C LEU A 111 2.73 14.41 -0.75
N GLN A 112 4.05 14.48 -0.92
CA GLN A 112 4.75 13.56 -1.81
C GLN A 112 5.11 12.28 -1.06
N VAL A 113 4.70 11.14 -1.60
CA VAL A 113 5.07 9.82 -1.10
C VAL A 113 6.15 9.24 -2.01
N ARG A 114 7.30 8.92 -1.42
CA ARG A 114 8.48 8.38 -2.12
C ARG A 114 8.99 7.13 -1.42
N ASN A 115 9.78 6.35 -2.15
CA ASN A 115 10.42 5.13 -1.63
C ASN A 115 9.40 4.19 -0.95
N GLY A 116 8.15 4.20 -1.43
CA GLY A 116 7.12 3.31 -0.96
C GLY A 116 7.50 1.88 -1.32
N SER A 117 7.51 0.98 -0.36
CA SER A 117 7.77 -0.44 -0.59
C SER A 117 6.91 -1.28 0.33
N PHE A 118 6.46 -2.41 -0.18
CA PHE A 118 5.70 -3.36 0.61
C PHE A 118 6.02 -4.79 0.20
N ARG A 119 5.83 -5.70 1.14
CA ARG A 119 5.89 -7.13 0.92
C ARG A 119 4.91 -7.83 1.86
N LEU A 120 4.05 -8.65 1.28
CA LEU A 120 3.13 -9.53 1.99
C LEU A 120 3.57 -10.97 1.76
N GLU A 121 3.99 -11.66 2.81
CA GLU A 121 4.46 -13.04 2.68
C GLU A 121 3.32 -13.99 2.34
N ASN A 122 3.66 -15.16 1.76
CA ASN A 122 2.71 -16.23 1.54
C ASN A 122 2.01 -16.64 2.86
N GLU A 123 0.78 -17.12 2.77
CA GLU A 123 0.08 -17.63 3.94
C GLU A 123 0.84 -18.86 4.46
N ALA A 124 1.13 -18.88 5.76
CA ALA A 124 1.90 -19.96 6.36
C ALA A 124 1.05 -21.24 6.42
N GLY A 125 1.19 -22.07 5.39
CA GLY A 125 0.58 -23.40 5.30
C GLY A 125 -0.92 -23.40 5.02
N ALA A 126 -1.29 -23.85 3.83
CA ALA A 126 -2.53 -24.60 3.66
C ALA A 126 -2.32 -26.04 4.14
#